data_AF-A0A1V9ZD31-F1
#
_entry.id   AF-A0A1V9ZD31-F1
#
_cell.length_a   1.000
_cell.length_b   1.000
_cell.length_c   1.000
_cell.angle_alpha   90.00
_cell.angle_beta   90.00
_cell.angle_gamma   90.00
#
_symmetry.space_group_name_H-M   'P 1'
#
loop_
_entity.id
_entity.type
_entity.pdbx_description
1 polymer ?
#
loop_
_entity_poly.entity_id
_entity_poly.type
_entity_poly.pdbx_seq_one_letter_code
_entity_poly.pdbx_strand_id
1 'polypeptide(L)'
;MCLPCILGENYMKAYEIISGDKSKKIYQVAIDNEIDRTKLLALVRWHRVHDASANNCKSALAHATTPAKGEKKKLLYTKEILQYAVKYANDNSCGCRAAARATEIKFKLSLNSLPHSTVNEHIKSHQLLFSRAGAHRKLSPFEEELAAQMLIQQQATAPMTKREAADALIALLCRRDRPNPFENCIGKVPSEGFWRGFLQRHPEIQLQKTKHKQ
;
A
#
# COMPACT_ATOMS: atom_id res chain seq x y z
N MET A 1 19.08 -1.63 -6.76
CA MET A 1 20.12 -2.49 -6.17
C MET A 1 19.87 -2.63 -4.68
N CYS A 2 20.01 -3.82 -4.12
CA CYS A 2 19.80 -4.07 -2.68
C CYS A 2 21.09 -3.76 -1.88
N LEU A 3 21.00 -3.36 -0.61
CA LEU A 3 22.18 -3.07 0.22
C LEU A 3 23.14 -4.30 0.32
N PRO A 4 22.65 -5.55 0.47
CA PRO A 4 23.49 -6.76 0.35
C PRO A 4 24.23 -6.88 -0.99
N CYS A 5 23.58 -6.48 -2.08
CA CYS A 5 24.09 -6.58 -3.45
C CYS A 5 25.28 -5.64 -3.70
N ILE A 6 25.43 -4.58 -2.90
CA ILE A 6 26.45 -3.53 -3.06
C ILE A 6 27.67 -3.80 -2.17
N LEU A 7 27.47 -4.44 -1.02
CA LEU A 7 28.52 -4.63 -0.01
C LEU A 7 29.39 -5.87 -0.26
N GLY A 8 28.92 -6.84 -1.05
CA GLY A 8 29.68 -8.04 -1.42
C GLY A 8 29.65 -9.18 -0.39
N GLU A 9 30.26 -10.31 -0.73
CA GLU A 9 30.11 -11.58 0.00
C GLU A 9 30.69 -11.57 1.42
N ASN A 10 31.78 -10.83 1.66
CA ASN A 10 32.44 -10.79 2.97
C ASN A 10 31.54 -10.18 4.05
N TYR A 11 30.72 -9.18 3.68
CA TYR A 11 29.77 -8.57 4.60
C TYR A 11 28.56 -9.47 4.89
N MET A 12 28.19 -10.34 3.94
CA MET A 12 27.13 -11.33 4.14
C MET A 12 27.57 -12.46 5.08
N LYS A 13 28.80 -12.98 4.91
CA LYS A 13 29.38 -13.98 5.83
C LYS A 13 29.49 -13.44 7.26
N ALA A 14 29.91 -12.19 7.42
CA ALA A 14 29.95 -11.53 8.72
C ALA A 14 28.54 -11.34 9.33
N TYR A 15 27.53 -11.07 8.50
CA TYR A 15 26.14 -10.99 8.95
C TYR A 15 25.59 -12.36 9.40
N GLU A 16 25.91 -13.45 8.70
CA GLU A 16 25.51 -14.82 9.08
C GLU A 16 26.06 -15.21 10.46
N ILE A 17 27.29 -14.81 10.78
CA ILE A 17 27.88 -15.03 12.11
C ILE A 17 27.07 -14.28 13.19
N ILE A 18 26.65 -13.05 12.91
CA ILE A 18 25.86 -12.22 13.84
C ILE A 18 24.42 -12.75 13.98
N SER A 19 23.83 -13.29 12.91
CA SER A 19 22.46 -13.80 12.92
C SER A 19 22.36 -15.19 13.57
N GLY A 20 23.38 -16.04 13.39
CA GLY A 20 23.47 -17.36 14.02
C GLY A 20 23.82 -17.32 15.50
N ASP A 21 24.67 -16.39 15.93
CA ASP A 21 25.10 -16.23 17.33
C ASP A 21 24.84 -14.83 17.85
N LYS A 22 23.68 -14.66 18.50
CA LYS A 22 23.21 -13.38 19.06
C LYS A 22 24.08 -12.83 20.19
N SER A 23 25.01 -13.63 20.74
CA SER A 23 25.91 -13.19 21.80
C SER A 23 27.10 -12.37 21.26
N LYS A 24 27.40 -12.48 19.96
CA LYS A 24 28.54 -11.82 19.34
C LYS A 24 28.29 -10.32 19.13
N LYS A 25 29.24 -9.51 19.60
CA LYS A 25 29.22 -8.06 19.39
C LYS A 25 29.65 -7.73 17.96
N ILE A 26 28.87 -6.88 17.29
CA ILE A 26 29.09 -6.47 15.89
C ILE A 26 30.49 -5.88 15.67
N TYR A 27 31.02 -5.16 16.66
CA TYR A 27 32.39 -4.62 16.61
C TYR A 27 33.47 -5.72 16.57
N GLN A 28 33.30 -6.79 17.35
CA GLN A 28 34.25 -7.90 17.38
C GLN A 28 34.28 -8.62 16.03
N VAL A 29 33.09 -8.89 15.47
CA VAL A 29 32.96 -9.54 14.15
C VAL A 29 33.55 -8.67 13.03
N ALA A 30 33.44 -7.34 13.13
CA ALA A 30 34.03 -6.43 12.15
C ALA A 30 35.57 -6.47 12.18
N ILE A 31 36.17 -6.60 13.36
CA ILE A 31 37.62 -6.76 13.52
C ILE A 31 38.08 -8.12 13.00
N ASP A 32 37.42 -9.20 13.43
CA ASP A 32 37.81 -10.57 13.09
C ASP A 32 37.71 -10.86 11.59
N ASN A 33 36.92 -10.07 10.84
CA ASN A 33 36.73 -10.20 9.39
C ASN A 33 37.33 -9.03 8.59
N GLU A 34 38.09 -8.14 9.23
CA GLU A 34 38.76 -6.99 8.61
C GLU A 34 37.83 -6.11 7.74
N ILE A 35 36.59 -5.88 8.20
CA ILE A 35 35.58 -5.12 7.45
C ILE A 35 35.15 -3.83 8.15
N ASP A 36 34.72 -2.84 7.36
CA ASP A 36 34.19 -1.58 7.90
C ASP A 36 32.94 -1.82 8.76
N ARG A 37 33.11 -1.57 10.07
CA ARG A 37 32.07 -1.65 11.10
C ARG A 37 30.80 -0.88 10.72
N THR A 38 30.94 0.28 10.10
CA THR A 38 29.83 1.18 9.80
C THR A 38 28.91 0.56 8.75
N LYS A 39 29.51 -0.05 7.72
CA LYS A 39 28.78 -0.77 6.67
C LYS A 39 28.14 -2.06 7.19
N LEU A 40 28.83 -2.78 8.08
CA LEU A 40 28.26 -3.97 8.73
C LEU A 40 27.06 -3.62 9.63
N LEU A 41 27.14 -2.52 10.37
CA LEU A 41 26.01 -2.01 11.16
C LEU A 41 24.82 -1.61 10.27
N ALA A 42 25.07 -0.98 9.13
CA ALA A 42 24.03 -0.63 8.16
C ALA A 42 23.35 -1.90 7.61
N LEU A 43 24.13 -2.93 7.27
CA LEU A 43 23.60 -4.22 6.81
C LEU A 43 22.75 -4.93 7.87
N VAL A 44 23.22 -4.99 9.12
CA VAL A 44 22.45 -5.58 10.23
C VAL A 44 21.13 -4.83 10.46
N ARG A 45 21.15 -3.49 10.40
CA ARG A 45 19.92 -2.68 10.53
C ARG A 45 18.97 -2.92 9.37
N TRP A 46 19.48 -2.99 8.14
CA TRP A 46 18.68 -3.26 6.95
C TRP A 46 17.94 -4.60 7.07
N HIS A 47 18.64 -5.67 7.47
CA HIS A 47 18.01 -6.98 7.68
C HIS A 47 17.00 -6.98 8.83
N ARG A 48 17.29 -6.34 9.97
CA ARG A 48 16.33 -6.25 11.08
C ARG A 48 15.04 -5.53 10.69
N VAL A 49 15.11 -4.48 9.87
CA VAL A 49 13.93 -3.76 9.38
C VAL A 49 13.12 -4.65 8.42
N HIS A 50 13.79 -5.38 7.54
CA HIS A 50 13.13 -6.32 6.64
C HIS A 50 12.53 -7.54 7.35
N ASP A 51 13.20 -8.08 8.37
CA ASP A 51 12.69 -9.16 9.22
C ASP A 51 11.52 -8.69 10.08
N ALA A 52 11.55 -7.47 10.61
CA ALA A 52 10.43 -6.86 11.31
C ALA A 52 9.23 -6.65 10.37
N SER A 53 9.47 -6.23 9.12
CA SER A 53 8.43 -6.14 8.10
C SER A 53 7.82 -7.51 7.76
N ALA A 54 8.66 -8.55 7.62
CA ALA A 54 8.21 -9.93 7.37
C ALA A 54 7.49 -10.56 8.59
N ASN A 55 7.91 -10.23 9.81
CA ASN A 55 7.28 -10.73 11.05
C ASN A 55 6.03 -9.94 11.45
N ASN A 56 5.91 -8.67 11.08
CA ASN A 56 4.67 -7.91 11.22
C ASN A 56 3.55 -8.47 10.32
N CYS A 57 3.90 -9.16 9.23
CA CYS A 57 2.95 -9.97 8.46
C CYS A 57 2.56 -11.30 9.16
N LYS A 58 3.32 -11.77 10.16
CA LYS A 58 3.05 -13.02 10.91
C LYS A 58 2.40 -12.80 12.29
N SER A 59 2.61 -11.64 12.93
CA SER A 59 2.01 -11.31 14.24
C SER A 59 0.47 -11.20 14.19
N ALA A 60 -0.09 -10.78 13.05
CA ALA A 60 -1.54 -10.82 12.84
C ALA A 60 -2.13 -12.26 12.81
N LEU A 61 -1.29 -13.29 12.69
CA LEU A 61 -1.71 -14.70 12.66
C LEU A 61 -1.60 -15.42 14.03
N ALA A 62 -0.78 -14.92 14.97
CA ALA A 62 -0.43 -15.65 16.19
C ALA A 62 -1.50 -15.57 17.29
N HIS A 63 -2.33 -14.53 17.33
CA HIS A 63 -3.41 -14.41 18.33
C HIS A 63 -4.65 -15.29 18.04
N ALA A 64 -4.64 -16.07 16.96
CA ALA A 64 -5.78 -16.92 16.57
C ALA A 64 -5.68 -18.39 17.04
N THR A 65 -4.61 -18.81 17.74
CA THR A 65 -4.39 -20.23 18.02
C THR A 65 -3.89 -20.55 19.44
N THR A 66 -4.77 -20.39 20.42
CA THR A 66 -4.76 -21.27 21.60
C THR A 66 -6.20 -21.72 21.89
N PRO A 67 -6.62 -22.92 21.45
CA PRO A 67 -7.91 -23.45 21.85
C PRO A 67 -7.81 -24.03 23.26
N ALA A 68 -8.68 -23.55 24.16
CA ALA A 68 -8.98 -24.24 25.40
C ALA A 68 -9.60 -25.62 25.07
N LYS A 69 -9.19 -26.66 25.81
CA LYS A 69 -9.67 -28.04 25.65
C LYS A 69 -11.20 -28.10 25.72
N GLY A 70 -11.86 -28.59 24.66
CA GLY A 70 -13.22 -29.14 24.78
C GLY A 70 -14.21 -28.88 23.64
N GLU A 71 -13.95 -28.00 22.68
CA GLU A 71 -14.95 -27.69 21.65
C GLU A 71 -14.69 -28.45 20.33
N LYS A 72 -15.72 -29.16 19.84
CA LYS A 72 -15.75 -29.72 18.48
C LYS A 72 -15.33 -28.61 17.51
N LYS A 73 -14.18 -28.78 16.83
CA LYS A 73 -13.61 -27.79 15.91
C LYS A 73 -14.68 -27.35 14.91
N LYS A 74 -15.32 -26.20 15.15
CA LYS A 74 -16.09 -25.50 14.13
C LYS A 74 -15.09 -25.13 13.05
N LEU A 75 -15.16 -25.78 11.90
CA LEU A 75 -14.42 -25.38 10.71
C LEU A 75 -14.88 -23.95 10.38
N LEU A 76 -14.09 -22.97 10.83
CA LEU A 76 -14.30 -21.58 10.48
C LEU A 76 -14.02 -21.43 8.98
N TYR A 77 -14.86 -20.67 8.28
CA TYR A 77 -14.65 -20.42 6.86
C TYR A 77 -13.39 -19.57 6.68
N THR A 78 -12.57 -19.97 5.71
CA THR A 78 -11.35 -19.25 5.35
C THR A 78 -11.66 -18.22 4.27
N LYS A 79 -10.71 -17.31 4.04
CA LYS A 79 -10.79 -16.34 2.93
C LYS A 79 -10.89 -17.04 1.56
N GLU A 80 -10.24 -18.17 1.39
CA GLU A 80 -10.29 -18.97 0.15
C GLU A 80 -11.68 -19.55 -0.10
N ILE A 81 -12.33 -20.04 0.96
CA ILE A 81 -13.70 -20.54 0.94
C ILE A 81 -14.67 -19.40 0.56
N LEU A 82 -14.46 -18.21 1.13
CA LEU A 82 -15.27 -17.03 0.80
C LEU A 82 -15.07 -16.58 -0.66
N GLN A 83 -13.84 -16.60 -1.17
CA GLN A 83 -13.54 -16.33 -2.58
C GLN A 83 -14.19 -17.36 -3.51
N TYR A 84 -14.21 -18.64 -3.11
CA TYR A 84 -14.91 -19.67 -3.85
C TYR A 84 -16.41 -19.38 -3.94
N ALA A 85 -17.05 -18.97 -2.85
CA ALA A 85 -18.47 -18.61 -2.84
C ALA A 85 -18.77 -17.45 -3.82
N VAL A 86 -17.92 -16.42 -3.83
CA VAL A 86 -18.08 -15.27 -4.73
C VAL A 86 -17.88 -15.68 -6.19
N LYS A 87 -16.86 -16.51 -6.47
CA LYS A 87 -16.64 -17.04 -7.82
C LYS A 87 -17.81 -17.89 -8.29
N TYR A 88 -18.31 -18.78 -7.44
CA TYR A 88 -19.47 -19.62 -7.74
C TYR A 88 -20.72 -18.78 -8.05
N ALA A 89 -20.94 -17.69 -7.30
CA ALA A 89 -22.05 -16.76 -7.54
C ALA A 89 -21.97 -16.13 -8.93
N ASN A 90 -20.77 -15.71 -9.35
CA ASN A 90 -20.53 -15.08 -10.64
C ASN A 90 -20.67 -16.09 -11.79
N ASP A 91 -20.04 -17.27 -11.68
CA ASP A 91 -20.01 -18.29 -12.73
C ASP A 91 -21.42 -18.87 -13.00
N ASN A 92 -22.28 -18.95 -11.98
CA ASN A 92 -23.62 -19.53 -12.08
C ASN A 92 -24.75 -18.48 -12.04
N SER A 93 -24.42 -17.19 -12.08
CA SER A 93 -25.39 -16.08 -12.01
C SER A 93 -26.42 -16.23 -10.87
N CYS A 94 -25.98 -16.70 -9.70
CA CYS A 94 -26.87 -17.02 -8.58
C CYS A 94 -26.66 -16.08 -7.39
N GLY A 95 -27.72 -15.85 -6.60
CA GLY A 95 -27.68 -14.95 -5.45
C GLY A 95 -26.79 -15.45 -4.30
N CYS A 96 -26.39 -14.53 -3.41
CA CYS A 96 -25.45 -14.78 -2.31
C CYS A 96 -25.83 -15.97 -1.40
N ARG A 97 -27.13 -16.20 -1.17
CA ARG A 97 -27.64 -17.32 -0.38
C ARG A 97 -27.41 -18.68 -1.06
N ALA A 98 -27.62 -18.75 -2.37
CA ALA A 98 -27.40 -19.98 -3.13
C ALA A 98 -25.91 -20.31 -3.19
N ALA A 99 -25.07 -19.30 -3.42
CA ALA A 99 -23.62 -19.44 -3.47
C ALA A 99 -23.00 -19.87 -2.12
N ALA A 100 -23.47 -19.30 -1.01
CA ALA A 100 -23.02 -19.70 0.32
C ALA A 100 -23.37 -21.16 0.62
N ARG A 101 -24.62 -21.58 0.35
CA ARG A 101 -25.05 -22.97 0.55
C ARG A 101 -24.26 -23.97 -0.30
N ALA A 102 -24.02 -23.66 -1.58
CA ALA A 102 -23.21 -24.51 -2.44
C ALA A 102 -21.77 -24.65 -1.92
N THR A 103 -21.23 -23.59 -1.33
CA THR A 103 -19.90 -23.57 -0.73
C THR A 103 -19.84 -24.37 0.57
N GLU A 104 -20.84 -24.24 1.44
CA GLU A 104 -20.96 -25.02 2.67
C GLU A 104 -21.01 -26.54 2.38
N ILE A 105 -21.78 -26.93 1.36
CA ILE A 105 -21.85 -28.33 0.92
C ILE A 105 -20.49 -28.80 0.40
N LYS A 106 -19.83 -28.01 -0.45
CA LYS A 106 -18.55 -28.37 -1.06
C LYS A 106 -17.43 -28.56 -0.03
N PHE A 107 -17.33 -27.65 0.94
CA PHE A 107 -16.28 -27.67 1.96
C PHE A 107 -16.70 -28.36 3.27
N LYS A 108 -17.86 -29.02 3.29
CA LYS A 108 -18.41 -29.73 4.47
C LYS A 108 -18.45 -28.84 5.71
N LEU A 109 -18.82 -27.58 5.53
CA LEU A 109 -18.95 -26.63 6.62
C LEU A 109 -20.31 -26.80 7.31
N SER A 110 -20.42 -26.33 8.55
CA SER A 110 -21.73 -26.27 9.21
C SER A 110 -22.66 -25.31 8.48
N LEU A 111 -23.96 -25.60 8.51
CA LEU A 111 -24.98 -24.72 7.94
C LEU A 111 -24.89 -23.31 8.53
N ASN A 112 -24.99 -22.29 7.68
CA ASN A 112 -24.84 -20.88 8.04
C ASN A 112 -23.47 -20.50 8.65
N SER A 113 -22.43 -21.29 8.37
CA SER A 113 -21.06 -20.90 8.72
C SER A 113 -20.58 -19.74 7.88
N LEU A 114 -21.03 -19.61 6.63
CA LEU A 114 -20.72 -18.50 5.73
C LEU A 114 -21.83 -17.43 5.80
N PRO A 115 -21.57 -16.24 6.35
CA PRO A 115 -22.58 -15.19 6.41
C PRO A 115 -22.94 -14.70 5.00
N HIS A 116 -24.23 -14.78 4.67
CA HIS A 116 -24.75 -14.32 3.38
C HIS A 116 -24.46 -12.83 3.12
N SER A 117 -24.46 -12.01 4.18
CA SER A 117 -24.10 -10.59 4.12
C SER A 117 -22.67 -10.41 3.63
N THR A 118 -21.71 -11.17 4.17
CA THR A 118 -20.29 -11.11 3.78
C THR A 118 -20.07 -11.58 2.34
N VAL A 119 -20.78 -12.61 1.89
CA VAL A 119 -20.76 -13.05 0.49
C VAL A 119 -21.33 -11.96 -0.43
N ASN A 120 -22.45 -11.33 -0.05
CA ASN A 120 -23.07 -10.25 -0.80
C ASN A 120 -22.18 -9.00 -0.86
N GLU A 121 -21.59 -8.62 0.27
CA GLU A 121 -20.61 -7.54 0.35
C GLU A 121 -19.43 -7.82 -0.57
N HIS A 122 -18.95 -9.06 -0.65
CA HIS A 122 -17.84 -9.37 -1.55
C HIS A 122 -18.21 -9.43 -3.03
N ILE A 123 -19.41 -9.93 -3.38
CA ILE A 123 -19.96 -9.86 -4.74
C ILE A 123 -20.06 -8.38 -5.17
N LYS A 124 -20.64 -7.54 -4.31
CA LYS A 124 -20.70 -6.07 -4.53
C LYS A 124 -19.32 -5.44 -4.53
N SER A 125 -18.40 -5.89 -3.68
CA SER A 125 -17.03 -5.38 -3.62
C SER A 125 -16.26 -5.72 -4.89
N HIS A 126 -16.52 -6.86 -5.53
CA HIS A 126 -15.90 -7.19 -6.81
C HIS A 126 -16.41 -6.27 -7.92
N GLN A 127 -17.70 -5.93 -7.91
CA GLN A 127 -18.27 -4.89 -8.77
C GLN A 127 -17.69 -3.50 -8.46
N LEU A 128 -17.43 -3.18 -7.17
CA LEU A 128 -16.79 -1.94 -6.74
C LEU A 128 -15.25 -1.95 -6.91
N LEU A 129 -14.60 -3.10 -7.04
CA LEU A 129 -13.16 -3.22 -7.28
C LEU A 129 -12.85 -2.89 -8.74
N PHE A 130 -13.75 -3.20 -9.67
CA PHE A 130 -13.72 -2.63 -11.01
C PHE A 130 -14.12 -1.15 -11.06
N SER A 131 -14.85 -0.65 -10.05
CA SER A 131 -15.10 0.79 -9.87
C SER A 131 -13.99 1.52 -9.06
N ARG A 132 -13.07 0.78 -8.45
CA ARG A 132 -11.93 1.28 -7.66
C ARG A 132 -10.59 0.77 -8.21
N ALA A 133 -10.49 0.64 -9.53
CA ALA A 133 -9.27 1.07 -10.17
C ALA A 133 -9.06 2.51 -9.68
N GLY A 134 -8.05 2.74 -8.84
CA GLY A 134 -7.80 4.07 -8.25
C GLY A 134 -7.95 5.09 -9.36
N ALA A 135 -8.89 6.05 -9.20
CA ALA A 135 -9.32 6.97 -10.25
C ALA A 135 -8.11 7.31 -11.12
N HIS A 136 -8.14 6.92 -12.40
CA HIS A 136 -6.99 7.03 -13.30
C HIS A 136 -6.25 8.32 -12.99
N ARG A 137 -5.02 8.22 -12.46
CA ARG A 137 -4.27 9.42 -12.08
C ARG A 137 -4.20 10.27 -13.33
N LYS A 138 -4.73 11.49 -13.25
CA LYS A 138 -4.73 12.44 -14.37
C LYS A 138 -3.31 12.76 -14.83
N LEU A 139 -2.36 12.65 -13.91
CA LEU A 139 -0.92 12.81 -14.12
C LEU A 139 -0.21 11.47 -13.92
N SER A 140 0.81 11.21 -14.73
CA SER A 140 1.75 10.14 -14.46
C SER A 140 2.57 10.47 -13.20
N PRO A 141 3.17 9.48 -12.51
CA PRO A 141 3.99 9.74 -11.32
C PRO A 141 5.13 10.74 -11.56
N PHE A 142 5.74 10.70 -12.73
CA PHE A 142 6.82 11.61 -13.10
C PHE A 142 6.33 13.07 -13.23
N GLU A 143 5.19 13.27 -13.90
CA GLU A 143 4.61 14.60 -14.08
C GLU A 143 4.07 15.17 -12.77
N GLU A 144 3.54 14.29 -11.92
CA GLU A 144 3.10 14.64 -10.57
C GLU A 144 4.29 15.16 -9.74
N GLU A 145 5.42 14.44 -9.76
CA GLU A 145 6.64 14.84 -9.06
C GLU A 145 7.23 16.14 -9.61
N LEU A 146 7.27 16.30 -10.94
CA LEU A 146 7.76 17.51 -11.59
C LEU A 146 6.88 18.73 -11.25
N ALA A 147 5.55 18.56 -11.28
CA ALA A 147 4.62 19.59 -10.88
C ALA A 147 4.80 19.95 -9.40
N ALA A 148 5.00 18.95 -8.53
CA ALA A 148 5.25 19.17 -7.11
C ALA A 148 6.52 20.00 -6.87
N GLN A 149 7.64 19.65 -7.52
CA GLN A 149 8.90 20.39 -7.39
C GLN A 149 8.78 21.85 -7.83
N MET A 150 8.11 22.10 -8.96
CA MET A 150 7.86 23.47 -9.43
C MET A 150 7.02 24.26 -8.42
N LEU A 151 5.95 23.67 -7.90
CA LEU A 151 5.09 24.34 -6.91
C LEU A 151 5.84 24.63 -5.61
N ILE A 152 6.70 23.73 -5.14
CA ILE A 152 7.56 23.95 -3.96
C ILE A 152 8.51 25.13 -4.21
N GLN A 153 9.15 25.19 -5.38
CA GLN A 153 10.05 26.30 -5.73
C GLN A 153 9.31 27.65 -5.79
N GLN A 154 8.13 27.68 -6.40
CA GLN A 154 7.34 28.91 -6.50
C GLN A 154 6.82 29.35 -5.12
N GLN A 155 6.37 28.40 -4.30
CA GLN A 155 5.92 28.68 -2.94
C GLN A 155 7.04 29.24 -2.05
N ALA A 156 8.29 28.81 -2.27
CA ALA A 156 9.45 29.37 -1.56
C ALA A 156 9.68 30.86 -1.88
N THR A 157 9.25 31.32 -3.06
CA THR A 157 9.39 32.73 -3.47
C THR A 157 8.20 33.60 -3.06
N ALA A 158 6.98 33.06 -3.13
CA ALA A 158 5.77 33.78 -2.73
C ALA A 158 4.69 32.78 -2.32
N PRO A 159 3.83 33.11 -1.34
CA PRO A 159 2.73 32.24 -1.00
C PRO A 159 1.72 32.16 -2.15
N MET A 160 1.27 30.95 -2.47
CA MET A 160 0.40 30.69 -3.62
C MET A 160 -0.99 30.23 -3.20
N THR A 161 -1.99 30.65 -3.97
CA THR A 161 -3.37 30.15 -3.88
C THR A 161 -3.54 28.86 -4.70
N LYS A 162 -4.61 28.11 -4.39
CA LYS A 162 -5.00 26.92 -5.18
C LYS A 162 -5.21 27.21 -6.67
N ARG A 163 -5.69 28.41 -7.00
CA ARG A 163 -5.94 28.82 -8.39
C ARG A 163 -4.64 29.04 -9.15
N GLU A 164 -3.71 29.79 -8.56
CA GLU A 164 -2.38 30.01 -9.15
C GLU A 164 -1.61 28.69 -9.29
N ALA A 165 -1.73 27.79 -8.31
CA ALA A 165 -1.15 26.45 -8.40
C ALA A 165 -1.77 25.60 -9.52
N ALA A 166 -3.09 25.71 -9.75
CA ALA A 166 -3.76 25.05 -10.85
C ALA A 166 -3.28 25.59 -12.21
N ASP A 167 -3.19 26.90 -12.34
CA ASP A 167 -2.76 27.56 -13.58
C ASP A 167 -1.30 27.22 -13.90
N ALA A 168 -0.42 27.23 -12.89
CA ALA A 168 0.99 26.85 -13.05
C ALA A 168 1.14 25.37 -13.47
N LEU A 169 0.36 24.48 -12.86
CA LEU A 169 0.37 23.05 -13.18
C LEU A 169 -0.10 22.79 -14.63
N ILE A 170 -1.18 23.45 -15.06
CA ILE A 170 -1.67 23.34 -16.44
C ILE A 170 -0.63 23.92 -17.41
N ALA A 171 -0.04 25.08 -17.11
CA ALA A 171 0.98 25.71 -17.95
C ALA A 171 2.21 24.81 -18.13
N LEU A 172 2.66 24.13 -17.07
CA LEU A 172 3.78 23.19 -17.14
C LEU A 172 3.50 22.01 -18.08
N LEU A 173 2.27 21.50 -18.09
CA LEU A 173 1.87 20.38 -18.94
C LEU A 173 1.70 20.80 -20.40
N CYS A 174 1.09 21.97 -20.65
CA CYS A 174 0.93 22.52 -21.99
C CYS A 174 2.29 22.82 -22.67
N ARG A 175 3.30 23.25 -21.91
CA ARG A 175 4.67 23.46 -22.44
C ARG A 175 5.35 22.20 -22.95
N ARG A 176 4.83 21.01 -22.62
CA ARG A 176 5.37 19.71 -23.06
C ARG A 176 4.50 19.09 -24.16
N ASP A 177 3.79 19.92 -24.92
CA ASP A 177 2.84 19.52 -25.98
C ASP A 177 1.76 18.54 -25.51
N ARG A 178 1.44 18.57 -24.21
CA ARG A 178 0.40 17.70 -23.64
C ARG A 178 -0.92 18.48 -23.49
N PRO A 179 -2.06 17.91 -23.93
CA PRO A 179 -3.36 18.52 -23.69
C PRO A 179 -3.68 18.56 -22.19
N ASN A 180 -4.50 19.53 -21.78
CA ASN A 180 -4.84 19.72 -20.37
C ASN A 180 -5.61 18.49 -19.83
N PRO A 181 -5.06 17.73 -18.87
CA PRO A 181 -5.69 16.51 -18.35
C PRO A 181 -6.95 16.80 -17.51
N PHE A 182 -7.25 18.08 -17.25
CA PHE A 182 -8.42 18.55 -16.54
C PHE A 182 -9.49 19.15 -17.45
N GLU A 183 -9.42 18.96 -18.77
CA GLU A 183 -10.44 19.46 -19.72
C GLU A 183 -11.88 19.10 -19.34
N ASN A 184 -12.09 17.88 -18.84
CA ASN A 184 -13.41 17.39 -18.41
C ASN A 184 -13.82 17.84 -17.00
N CYS A 185 -13.01 18.64 -16.31
CA CYS A 185 -13.35 19.19 -15.00
C CYS A 185 -14.04 20.55 -15.12
N ILE A 186 -14.86 20.90 -14.14
CA ILE A 186 -15.50 22.22 -14.05
C ILE A 186 -14.41 23.29 -14.04
N GLY A 187 -14.49 24.24 -14.98
CA GLY A 187 -13.49 25.29 -15.16
C GLY A 187 -12.16 24.84 -15.77
N LYS A 188 -12.08 23.61 -16.30
CA LYS A 188 -10.85 23.01 -16.88
C LYS A 188 -9.66 22.97 -15.91
N VAL A 189 -9.94 22.90 -14.60
CA VAL A 189 -8.94 22.94 -13.51
C VAL A 189 -8.99 21.67 -12.66
N PRO A 190 -7.93 21.37 -11.87
CA PRO A 190 -7.93 20.23 -10.97
C PRO A 190 -9.04 20.31 -9.92
N SER A 191 -9.75 19.20 -9.72
CA SER A 191 -10.86 19.12 -8.76
C SER A 191 -10.37 19.11 -7.30
N GLU A 192 -11.26 19.42 -6.35
CA GLU A 192 -10.94 19.31 -4.92
C GLU A 192 -10.51 17.89 -4.49
N GLY A 193 -11.08 16.86 -5.13
CA GLY A 193 -10.65 15.47 -4.91
C GLY A 193 -9.22 15.21 -5.38
N PHE A 194 -8.81 15.81 -6.50
CA PHE A 194 -7.43 15.77 -6.97
C PHE A 194 -6.51 16.46 -5.96
N TRP A 195 -6.83 17.71 -5.56
CA TRP A 195 -6.01 18.47 -4.61
C TRP A 195 -5.84 17.77 -3.27
N ARG A 196 -6.91 17.17 -2.74
CA ARG A 196 -6.84 16.40 -1.49
C ARG A 196 -5.82 15.25 -1.60
N GLY A 197 -5.88 14.49 -2.70
CA GLY A 197 -4.94 13.39 -2.92
C GLY A 197 -3.51 13.87 -3.17
N PHE A 198 -3.36 14.91 -4.01
CA PHE A 198 -2.06 15.48 -4.38
C PHE A 198 -1.33 16.05 -3.16
N LEU A 199 -2.00 16.85 -2.33
CA LEU A 199 -1.41 17.43 -1.12
C LEU A 199 -1.15 16.39 -0.03
N GLN A 200 -1.93 15.29 0.02
CA GLN A 200 -1.64 14.19 0.93
C GLN A 200 -0.34 13.45 0.54
N ARG A 201 -0.02 13.38 -0.76
CA ARG A 201 1.23 12.79 -1.27
C ARG A 201 2.41 13.74 -1.21
N HIS A 202 2.17 15.04 -1.30
CA HIS A 202 3.17 16.10 -1.24
C HIS A 202 2.86 17.08 -0.10
N PRO A 203 3.09 16.70 1.17
CA PRO A 203 2.75 17.51 2.35
C PRO A 203 3.57 18.81 2.46
N GLU A 204 4.65 18.93 1.69
CA GLU A 204 5.53 20.10 1.63
C GLU A 204 4.85 21.31 0.99
N ILE A 205 3.82 21.07 0.16
CA ILE A 205 3.08 22.11 -0.56
C ILE A 205 2.00 22.67 0.36
N GLN A 206 2.11 23.95 0.72
CA GLN A 206 1.15 24.66 1.57
C GLN A 206 0.49 25.79 0.77
N LEU A 207 -0.69 25.49 0.24
CA LEU A 207 -1.49 26.45 -0.53
C LEU A 207 -2.34 27.31 0.40
N GLN A 208 -2.37 28.62 0.15
CA GLN A 208 -3.25 29.53 0.88
C GLN A 208 -4.71 29.20 0.59
N LYS A 209 -5.51 29.15 1.66
CA LYS A 209 -6.97 29.18 1.53
C LYS A 209 -7.37 30.56 1.06
N THR A 210 -8.11 30.65 -0.04
CA THR A 210 -8.75 31.91 -0.43
C THR A 210 -9.59 32.41 0.74
N LYS A 211 -9.21 33.57 1.30
CA LYS A 211 -10.09 34.28 2.23
C LYS A 211 -11.32 34.67 1.42
N HIS A 212 -12.46 34.04 1.69
CA HIS A 212 -13.73 34.59 1.24
C HIS A 212 -13.84 35.98 1.86
N LYS A 213 -13.67 37.01 1.04
CA LYS A 213 -14.12 38.36 1.38
C LYS A 213 -15.65 38.25 1.47
N GLN A 214 -16.17 38.36 2.70
CA GLN A 214 -17.58 38.62 2.94
C GLN A 214 -17.94 39.99 2.38
#